data_AF-A0A967T1S4-F1
#
_entry.id   AF-A0A967T1S4-F1
#
_cell.length_a   1.000
_cell.length_b   1.000
_cell.length_c   1.000
_cell.angle_alpha   90.00
_cell.angle_beta   90.00
_cell.angle_gamma   90.00
#
_symmetry.space_group_name_H-M   'P 1'
#
loop_
_entity.id
_entity.type
_entity.pdbx_description
1 polymer ?
#
loop_
_entity_poly.entity_id
_entity_poly.type
_entity_poly.pdbx_seq_one_letter_code
_entity_poly.pdbx_strand_id
1 'polypeptide(L)'
;KAAIKIPMLHIADATGLKIKEYALKRIGLLGTIYTMEQDFYQGRLQRSFDLKILVPEENDREIVNQIIFEELVIGLIKEESKAEYNRI
;
A
#
# COMPACT_ATOMS: atom_id res chain seq x y z
N LYS A 1 -13.32 9.45 20.56
CA LYS A 1 -14.78 9.23 20.31
C LYS A 1 -15.01 9.33 18.81
N ALA A 2 -15.78 8.42 18.21
CA ALA A 2 -16.11 8.50 16.79
C ALA A 2 -17.02 9.72 16.54
N ALA A 3 -16.74 10.48 15.48
CA ALA A 3 -17.52 11.66 15.12
C ALA A 3 -18.92 11.29 14.59
N ILE A 4 -19.07 10.09 14.03
CA ILE A 4 -20.33 9.55 13.49
C ILE A 4 -20.59 8.14 14.04
N LYS A 5 -21.87 7.72 14.01
CA LYS A 5 -22.32 6.39 14.49
C LYS A 5 -22.33 5.31 13.41
N ILE A 6 -22.15 5.68 12.14
CA ILE A 6 -22.13 4.73 11.03
C ILE A 6 -20.81 3.95 11.08
N PRO A 7 -20.82 2.61 11.02
CA PRO A 7 -19.60 1.81 10.95
C PRO A 7 -18.77 2.20 9.73
N MET A 8 -17.50 2.56 9.95
CA MET A 8 -16.57 2.89 8.88
C MET A 8 -15.86 1.62 8.41
N LEU A 9 -16.04 1.27 7.14
CA LEU A 9 -15.27 0.22 6.50
C LEU A 9 -13.89 0.76 6.09
N HIS A 10 -12.85 0.34 6.80
CA HIS A 10 -11.49 0.75 6.51
C HIS A 10 -10.85 -0.19 5.48
N ILE A 11 -10.29 0.36 4.40
CA ILE A 11 -9.70 -0.44 3.31
C ILE A 11 -8.60 -1.39 3.80
N ALA A 12 -7.73 -0.95 4.72
CA ALA A 12 -6.68 -1.83 5.29
C ALA A 12 -7.26 -3.02 6.07
N ASP A 13 -8.47 -2.91 6.65
CA ASP A 13 -9.09 -4.04 7.34
C ASP A 13 -9.57 -5.10 6.35
N ALA A 14 -10.20 -4.67 5.25
CA ALA A 14 -10.60 -5.56 4.18
C ALA A 14 -9.39 -6.29 3.56
N THR A 15 -8.31 -5.55 3.29
CA THR A 15 -7.04 -6.13 2.80
C THR A 15 -6.44 -7.11 3.81
N GLY A 16 -6.34 -6.74 5.09
CA GLY A 16 -5.76 -7.56 6.13
C GLY A 16 -6.51 -8.87 6.37
N LEU A 17 -7.86 -8.83 6.33
CA LEU A 17 -8.70 -10.04 6.41
C LEU A 17 -8.36 -11.00 5.27
N LYS A 18 -8.25 -10.49 4.04
CA LYS A 18 -7.95 -11.32 2.88
C LYS A 18 -6.54 -11.90 2.93
N ILE A 19 -5.55 -11.13 3.38
CA ILE A 19 -4.17 -11.62 3.57
C ILE A 19 -4.13 -12.76 4.59
N LYS A 20 -4.89 -12.67 5.69
CA LYS A 20 -4.99 -13.74 6.69
C LYS A 20 -5.58 -15.03 6.11
N GLU A 21 -6.55 -14.94 5.21
CA GLU A 21 -7.10 -16.13 4.52
C GLU A 21 -6.03 -16.87 3.71
N TYR A 22 -5.04 -16.16 3.17
CA TYR A 22 -3.88 -16.75 2.49
C TYR A 22 -2.77 -17.24 3.45
N ALA A 23 -2.98 -17.15 4.77
CA ALA A 23 -2.02 -17.51 5.81
C ALA A 23 -0.65 -16.82 5.70
N LEU A 24 -0.60 -15.65 5.08
CA LEU A 24 0.62 -14.85 4.94
C LEU A 24 0.87 -14.02 6.21
N LYS A 25 2.13 -13.96 6.62
CA LYS A 25 2.58 -13.11 7.75
C LYS A 25 3.50 -11.96 7.34
N ARG A 26 3.92 -11.94 6.07
CA ARG A 26 4.85 -10.95 5.54
C ARG A 26 4.46 -10.61 4.11
N ILE A 27 4.30 -9.33 3.81
CA ILE A 27 3.88 -8.83 2.49
C ILE A 27 4.65 -7.57 2.12
N GLY A 28 4.79 -7.33 0.81
CA GLY A 28 5.24 -6.06 0.26
C GLY A 28 4.06 -5.09 0.12
N LEU A 29 4.29 -3.80 0.39
CA LEU A 29 3.31 -2.73 0.21
C LEU A 29 3.84 -1.72 -0.81
N LEU A 30 3.14 -1.62 -1.94
CA LEU A 30 3.34 -0.58 -2.95
C LEU A 30 2.15 0.37 -2.96
N GLY A 31 2.41 1.64 -3.18
CA GLY A 31 1.40 2.69 -3.22
C GLY A 31 2.05 4.06 -3.34
N THR A 32 1.32 5.12 -3.00
CA THR A 32 1.93 6.44 -2.85
C THR A 32 2.94 6.44 -1.71
N ILE A 33 3.87 7.39 -1.73
CA ILE A 33 4.87 7.54 -0.65
C ILE A 33 4.20 7.64 0.73
N TYR A 34 3.06 8.34 0.83
CA TYR A 34 2.28 8.44 2.05
C TYR A 34 1.77 7.09 2.55
N THR A 35 1.31 6.21 1.64
CA THR A 35 0.81 4.89 2.00
C THR A 35 1.94 3.97 2.47
N MET A 36 3.11 4.10 1.87
CA MET A 36 4.28 3.28 2.17
C MET A 36 5.05 3.76 3.42
N GLU A 37 4.96 5.04 3.79
CA GLU A 37 5.74 5.60 4.90
C GLU A 37 4.92 5.96 6.14
N GLN A 38 3.64 6.28 5.99
CA GLN A 38 2.83 6.73 7.12
C GLN A 38 2.12 5.58 7.84
N ASP A 39 1.91 5.77 9.14
CA ASP A 39 1.38 4.75 10.05
C ASP A 39 -0.09 4.37 9.78
N PHE A 40 -0.88 5.23 9.14
CA PHE A 40 -2.33 5.05 9.03
C PHE A 40 -2.73 3.76 8.30
N TYR A 41 -1.95 3.34 7.30
CA TYR A 41 -2.20 2.12 6.53
C TYR A 41 -1.31 0.98 7.01
N GLN A 42 0.02 1.17 6.96
CA GLN A 42 1.00 0.15 7.35
C GLN A 42 0.83 -0.25 8.81
N GLY A 43 0.76 0.73 9.72
CA GLY A 43 0.63 0.48 11.14
C GLY A 43 -0.68 -0.22 11.50
N ARG A 44 -1.77 0.07 10.78
CA ARG A 44 -3.05 -0.63 10.97
C ARG A 44 -2.96 -2.10 10.57
N LEU A 45 -2.32 -2.41 9.44
CA LEU A 45 -2.07 -3.78 9.01
C LEU A 45 -1.18 -4.54 10.02
N GLN A 46 -0.11 -3.90 10.48
CA GLN A 46 0.78 -4.48 11.49
C GLN A 46 0.03 -4.79 12.79
N ARG A 47 -0.65 -3.80 13.37
CA ARG A 47 -1.28 -3.93 14.69
C ARG A 47 -2.54 -4.78 14.70
N SER A 48 -3.38 -4.67 13.67
CA SER A 48 -4.69 -5.34 13.65
C SER A 48 -4.60 -6.76 13.06
N PHE A 49 -3.59 -7.04 12.25
CA PHE A 49 -3.45 -8.30 11.54
C PHE A 49 -2.14 -9.07 11.81
N ASP A 50 -1.24 -8.53 12.63
CA ASP A 50 0.08 -9.13 12.94
C ASP A 50 0.91 -9.40 11.67
N LEU A 51 0.87 -8.44 10.74
CA LEU A 51 1.56 -8.52 9.46
C LEU A 51 2.90 -7.80 9.51
N LYS A 52 3.97 -8.45 9.06
CA LYS A 52 5.23 -7.77 8.74
C LYS A 52 5.13 -7.13 7.36
N ILE A 53 5.22 -5.81 7.31
CA ILE A 53 5.15 -5.05 6.06
C ILE A 53 6.56 -4.70 5.60
N LEU A 54 6.86 -5.01 4.34
CA LEU A 54 8.06 -4.58 3.64
C LEU A 54 7.68 -3.47 2.65
N VAL A 55 8.52 -2.46 2.55
CA VAL A 55 8.40 -1.38 1.57
C VAL A 55 9.73 -1.24 0.83
N PRO A 56 9.74 -0.75 -0.41
CA PRO A 56 10.97 -0.52 -1.16
C PRO A 56 11.89 0.48 -0.45
N GLU A 57 13.15 0.54 -0.89
CA GLU A 57 14.10 1.58 -0.49
C GLU A 57 13.65 2.97 -0.98
N GLU A 58 14.21 4.04 -0.41
CA GLU A 58 13.75 5.42 -0.63
C GLU A 58 13.63 5.80 -2.12
N ASN A 59 14.69 5.55 -2.90
CA ASN A 59 14.69 5.85 -4.33
C ASN A 59 13.59 5.09 -5.11
N ASP A 60 13.34 3.83 -4.75
CA ASP A 60 12.31 3.02 -5.41
C ASP A 60 10.90 3.50 -5.02
N ARG A 61 10.71 4.00 -3.80
CA ARG A 61 9.44 4.62 -3.37
C ARG A 61 9.15 5.91 -4.14
N GLU A 62 10.18 6.73 -4.39
CA GLU A 62 10.06 7.94 -5.20
C GLU A 62 9.64 7.60 -6.63
N ILE A 63 10.28 6.60 -7.25
CA ILE A 63 9.94 6.12 -8.59
C ILE A 63 8.49 5.65 -8.67
N VAL A 64 8.06 4.80 -7.73
CA VAL A 64 6.66 4.31 -7.66
C VAL A 64 5.69 5.48 -7.55
N ASN A 65 5.99 6.45 -6.68
CA ASN A 65 5.13 7.61 -6.46
C ASN A 65 5.07 8.53 -7.70
N GLN A 66 6.19 8.73 -8.38
CA GLN A 66 6.27 9.49 -9.63
C GLN A 66 5.40 8.84 -10.72
N ILE A 67 5.56 7.52 -10.93
CA ILE A 67 4.75 6.78 -11.92
C ILE A 67 3.25 6.90 -11.59
N ILE A 68 2.85 6.82 -10.31
CA ILE A 68 1.44 6.99 -9.92
C ILE A 68 0.90 8.35 -10.36
N PHE A 69 1.58 9.44 -10.02
CA PHE A 69 1.04 10.79 -10.23
C PHE A 69 1.27 11.32 -11.65
N GLU A 70 2.43 11.08 -12.24
CA GLU A 70 2.80 11.61 -13.55
C GLU A 70 2.28 10.74 -14.70
N GLU A 71 1.89 9.49 -14.43
CA GLU A 71 1.42 8.58 -15.47
C GLU A 71 0.04 8.01 -15.16
N LEU A 72 -0.10 7.20 -14.10
CA LEU A 72 -1.30 6.39 -13.88
C LEU A 72 -2.55 7.26 -13.60
N VAL A 73 -2.41 8.31 -12.81
CA VAL A 73 -3.51 9.24 -12.47
C VAL A 73 -4.03 9.99 -13.71
N ILE A 74 -3.17 10.23 -14.70
CA ILE A 74 -3.56 10.87 -15.97
C ILE A 74 -3.83 9.86 -17.09
N GLY A 75 -3.89 8.57 -16.77
CA GLY A 75 -4.26 7.49 -17.69
C GLY A 75 -3.15 7.07 -18.65
N LEU A 76 -1.90 7.48 -18.41
CA LEU A 76 -0.75 7.00 -19.18
C LEU A 76 -0.26 5.68 -18.58
N ILE A 77 -0.14 4.65 -19.42
CA ILE A 77 0.38 3.33 -19.05
C ILE A 77 1.57 3.04 -19.95
N LYS A 78 2.77 3.00 -19.37
CA LYS A 78 4.02 2.74 -20.08
C LYS A 78 4.58 1.37 -19.71
N GLU A 79 5.14 0.66 -20.69
CA GLU A 79 5.76 -0.64 -20.46
C GLU A 79 7.06 -0.51 -19.66
N GLU A 80 7.78 0.60 -19.81
CA GLU A 80 8.99 0.90 -19.04
C GLU A 80 8.66 1.04 -17.55
N SER A 81 7.59 1.77 -17.22
CA SER A 81 7.13 1.94 -15.84
C SER A 81 6.68 0.62 -15.22
N LYS A 82 6.04 -0.25 -16.01
CA LYS A 82 5.69 -1.60 -15.58
C LYS A 82 6.93 -2.47 -15.36
N ALA A 83 7.93 -2.39 -16.23
CA ALA A 83 9.20 -3.08 -16.04
C ALA A 83 9.87 -2.62 -14.74
N GLU A 84 9.80 -1.33 -14.44
CA GLU A 84 10.35 -0.76 -13.22
C GLU A 84 9.60 -1.24 -11.97
N TYR A 85 8.27 -1.31 -12.01
CA TYR A 85 7.47 -1.92 -10.94
C TYR A 85 7.81 -3.40 -10.68
N ASN A 86 8.27 -4.15 -11.70
CA ASN A 86 8.68 -5.54 -11.54
C ASN A 86 10.12 -5.70 -11.03
N ARG A 87 10.97 -4.69 -11.25
CA ARG A 87 12.35 -4.64 -10.74
C ARG A 87 12.36 -4.38 -9.24
N ILE A 88 11.45 -3.51 -8.79
CA ILE A 88 11.24 -3.10 -7.39
C ILE A 88 10.57 -4.23 -6.59
#